data_AF-A0A1I3G1X4-F1
#
_entry.id   AF-A0A1I3G1X4-F1
#
_cell.length_a   1.000
_cell.length_b   1.000
_cell.length_c   1.000
_cell.angle_alpha   90.00
_cell.angle_beta   90.00
_cell.angle_gamma   90.00
#
_symmetry.space_group_name_H-M   'P 1'
#
loop_
_entity.id
_entity.type
_entity.pdbx_description
1 polymer ?
#
loop_
_entity_poly.entity_id
_entity_poly.type
_entity_poly.pdbx_seq_one_letter_code
_entity_poly.pdbx_strand_id
1 'polypeptide(L)'
;MNNMFDDESINIDEYNTDSRGVELAKKYLLSRRIVLLYCLASLFLVYYWFIKKDFFGLYLVKAAYVYIALEILVLSSGILALINNHFSKKHNDFSDQEKFDFNYFLYYKAKLKTKFLKNRLLVHMAMNCALMGDKAKCREALSLVTGNYQPNALKILQEWLDSEEASIDREKLLAEKKKPQGVRLLFAYVIVIIALMVACIDYTMLIAYGFSKTTILLLGILQAMGFGIIFMSIVISICMFVKRNKSLDLQAPINKPLKLIIAIVIAIAVVFSNDALWYGLSSDETEVSDEYETDAYDYSDSYEEYSDYSEDEYYEDSYPTELDIMNKMIVLCNYLQKDGVIDDFAVELGYTAKGYVKGTVAQDDDYVYILYDNGTKDDDNGNSCIELVLEAEPLDENGNSLGQSEAKLMGFYLVNLETDEVIDEHKTHW
;
A
#
# COMPACT_ATOMS: atom_id res chain seq x y z
N MET A 1 -49.91 20.64 -14.63
CA MET A 1 -49.08 20.85 -13.43
C MET A 1 -47.64 20.61 -13.85
N ASN A 2 -46.75 21.58 -13.65
CA ASN A 2 -45.31 21.35 -13.83
C ASN A 2 -44.85 20.42 -12.71
N ASN A 3 -44.15 19.33 -13.08
CA ASN A 3 -43.56 18.42 -12.11
C ASN A 3 -42.46 19.16 -11.36
N MET A 4 -42.60 19.31 -10.04
CA MET A 4 -41.65 20.08 -9.23
C MET A 4 -40.24 19.47 -9.17
N PHE A 5 -40.08 18.23 -9.64
CA PHE A 5 -38.80 17.51 -9.71
C PHE A 5 -38.17 17.52 -11.12
N ASP A 6 -38.85 18.15 -12.10
CA ASP A 6 -38.40 18.30 -13.49
C ASP A 6 -38.36 19.77 -13.94
N ASP A 7 -38.44 20.70 -12.99
CA ASP A 7 -38.37 22.14 -13.26
C ASP A 7 -36.91 22.60 -13.36
N GLU A 8 -36.42 22.81 -14.59
CA GLU A 8 -35.06 23.32 -14.84
C GLU A 8 -34.89 24.81 -14.54
N SER A 9 -35.98 25.56 -14.33
CA SER A 9 -35.95 27.00 -14.08
C SER A 9 -35.79 27.37 -12.59
N ILE A 10 -35.83 26.38 -11.69
CA ILE A 10 -35.72 26.60 -10.25
C ILE A 10 -34.36 27.15 -9.85
N ASN A 11 -34.38 28.30 -9.17
CA ASN A 11 -33.23 28.80 -8.42
C ASN A 11 -33.15 28.11 -7.05
N ILE A 12 -32.48 26.96 -7.00
CA ILE A 12 -32.38 26.15 -5.77
C ILE A 12 -31.64 26.86 -4.62
N ASP A 13 -30.85 27.89 -4.89
CA ASP A 13 -30.10 28.59 -3.84
C ASP A 13 -30.99 29.46 -2.94
N GLU A 14 -32.13 29.91 -3.48
CA GLU A 14 -33.17 30.69 -2.82
C GLU A 14 -34.28 29.81 -2.24
N TYR A 15 -34.28 28.51 -2.54
CA TYR A 15 -35.27 27.58 -2.01
C TYR A 15 -35.12 27.40 -0.50
N ASN A 16 -36.17 27.77 0.23
CA ASN A 16 -36.38 27.51 1.67
C ASN A 16 -35.10 27.69 2.51
N THR A 17 -34.48 28.88 2.43
CA THR A 17 -33.19 29.17 3.05
C THR A 17 -33.16 29.02 4.57
N ASP A 18 -34.32 29.15 5.21
CA ASP A 18 -34.48 29.04 6.66
C ASP A 18 -34.64 27.59 7.14
N SER A 19 -34.80 26.64 6.21
CA SER A 19 -34.88 25.22 6.56
C SER A 19 -33.52 24.68 7.02
N ARG A 20 -33.52 24.07 8.21
CA ARG A 20 -32.36 23.33 8.74
C ARG A 20 -31.90 22.22 7.78
N GLY A 21 -32.82 21.68 6.97
CA GLY A 21 -32.55 20.74 5.89
C GLY A 21 -31.62 21.32 4.82
N VAL A 22 -31.95 22.49 4.30
CA VAL A 22 -31.17 23.19 3.26
C VAL A 22 -29.82 23.64 3.80
N GLU A 23 -29.78 24.18 5.02
CA GLU A 23 -28.53 24.60 5.67
C GLU A 23 -27.56 23.41 5.84
N LEU A 24 -28.08 22.27 6.29
CA LEU A 24 -27.28 21.05 6.46
C LEU A 24 -26.80 20.51 5.11
N ALA A 25 -27.62 20.56 4.06
CA ALA A 25 -27.25 20.13 2.72
C ALA A 25 -26.12 21.00 2.12
N LYS A 26 -26.17 22.32 2.31
CA LYS A 26 -25.11 23.26 1.92
C LYS A 26 -23.78 22.91 2.61
N LYS A 27 -23.81 22.70 3.94
CA LYS A 27 -22.63 22.28 4.73
C LYS A 27 -22.08 20.94 4.26
N TYR A 28 -22.95 19.95 4.00
CA TYR A 28 -22.56 18.63 3.51
C TYR A 28 -21.83 18.71 2.15
N LEU A 29 -22.37 19.44 1.18
CA LEU A 29 -21.74 19.61 -0.14
C LEU A 29 -20.39 20.34 -0.03
N LEU A 30 -20.31 21.37 0.80
CA LEU A 30 -19.06 22.11 1.03
C LEU A 30 -17.98 21.20 1.62
N SER A 31 -18.29 20.46 2.69
CA SER A 31 -17.35 19.53 3.31
C SER A 31 -16.82 18.48 2.31
N ARG A 32 -17.69 17.95 1.44
CA ARG A 32 -17.28 17.01 0.39
C ARG A 32 -16.34 17.64 -0.63
N ARG A 33 -16.62 18.88 -1.07
CA ARG A 33 -15.76 19.60 -2.02
C ARG A 33 -14.37 19.86 -1.43
N ILE A 34 -14.32 20.26 -0.16
CA ILE A 34 -13.06 20.47 0.54
C ILE A 34 -12.22 19.19 0.53
N VAL A 35 -12.80 18.05 0.93
CA VAL A 35 -12.07 16.76 0.93
C VAL A 35 -11.59 16.38 -0.47
N LEU A 36 -12.40 16.57 -1.51
CA LEU A 36 -11.99 16.29 -2.89
C LEU A 36 -10.84 17.20 -3.36
N LEU A 37 -10.85 18.48 -2.99
CA LEU A 37 -9.77 19.41 -3.31
C LEU A 37 -8.45 19.00 -2.63
N TYR A 38 -8.50 18.64 -1.35
CA TYR A 38 -7.31 18.14 -0.63
C TYR A 38 -6.80 16.83 -1.24
N CYS A 39 -7.70 15.90 -1.59
CA CYS A 39 -7.32 14.67 -2.29
C CYS A 39 -6.57 14.96 -3.60
N LEU A 40 -7.11 15.85 -4.45
CA LEU A 40 -6.46 16.23 -5.71
C LEU A 40 -5.12 16.93 -5.49
N ALA A 41 -5.02 17.82 -4.49
CA ALA A 41 -3.78 18.47 -4.15
C ALA A 41 -2.71 17.47 -3.67
N SER A 42 -3.08 16.51 -2.82
CA SER A 42 -2.17 15.46 -2.37
C SER A 42 -1.72 14.55 -3.50
N LEU A 43 -2.62 14.14 -4.41
CA LEU A 43 -2.25 13.35 -5.59
C LEU A 43 -1.29 14.11 -6.51
N PHE A 44 -1.49 15.42 -6.67
CA PHE A 44 -0.56 16.27 -7.41
C PHE A 44 0.81 16.33 -6.74
N LEU A 45 0.86 16.43 -5.40
CA LEU A 45 2.13 16.40 -4.66
C LEU A 45 2.87 15.07 -4.83
N VAL A 46 2.17 13.93 -4.78
CA VAL A 46 2.79 12.62 -5.06
C VAL A 46 3.36 12.60 -6.46
N TYR A 47 2.59 13.00 -7.47
CA TYR A 47 3.09 13.09 -8.85
C TYR A 47 4.32 14.00 -8.95
N TYR A 48 4.31 15.16 -8.30
CA TYR A 48 5.41 16.10 -8.37
C TYR A 48 6.68 15.60 -7.69
N TRP A 49 6.57 15.05 -6.47
CA TRP A 49 7.74 14.63 -5.68
C TRP A 49 8.27 13.25 -6.06
N PHE A 50 7.39 12.28 -6.31
CA PHE A 50 7.79 10.92 -6.67
C PHE A 50 8.12 10.78 -8.14
N ILE A 51 7.26 11.28 -9.03
CA ILE A 51 7.41 10.99 -10.47
C ILE A 51 8.29 12.04 -11.15
N LYS A 52 8.08 13.33 -10.84
CA LYS A 52 8.81 14.40 -11.52
C LYS A 52 10.18 14.69 -10.89
N LYS A 53 10.32 14.53 -9.58
CA LYS A 53 11.56 14.83 -8.84
C LYS A 53 12.36 13.60 -8.42
N ASP A 54 11.77 12.41 -8.51
CA ASP A 54 12.35 11.15 -8.06
C ASP A 54 12.97 11.21 -6.66
N PHE A 55 12.39 12.04 -5.79
CA PHE A 55 13.01 12.42 -4.52
C PHE A 55 13.18 11.24 -3.56
N PHE A 56 12.33 10.22 -3.69
CA PHE A 56 12.31 9.05 -2.79
C PHE A 56 12.78 7.75 -3.46
N GLY A 57 13.31 7.81 -4.70
CA GLY A 57 13.70 6.62 -5.46
C GLY A 57 14.78 5.75 -4.78
N LEU A 58 15.60 6.36 -3.92
CA LEU A 58 16.64 5.67 -3.15
C LEU A 58 16.11 4.91 -1.92
N TYR A 59 14.96 5.32 -1.37
CA TYR A 59 14.49 4.85 -0.07
C TYR A 59 13.24 3.97 -0.13
N LEU A 60 12.51 4.02 -1.24
CA LEU A 60 11.22 3.36 -1.39
C LEU A 60 11.20 2.45 -2.62
N VAL A 61 10.36 1.43 -2.59
CA VAL A 61 10.19 0.52 -3.73
C VAL A 61 9.72 1.31 -4.96
N LYS A 62 10.09 0.85 -6.16
CA LYS A 62 9.70 1.50 -7.43
C LYS A 62 8.19 1.75 -7.52
N ALA A 63 7.36 0.87 -6.95
CA ALA A 63 5.90 1.00 -6.95
C ALA A 63 5.33 1.92 -5.86
N ALA A 64 6.13 2.53 -4.99
CA ALA A 64 5.68 3.30 -3.83
C ALA A 64 4.74 4.47 -4.21
N TYR A 65 4.97 5.12 -5.34
CA TYR A 65 4.08 6.18 -5.82
C TYR A 65 2.64 5.68 -6.07
N VAL A 66 2.47 4.41 -6.46
CA VAL A 66 1.16 3.78 -6.63
C VAL A 66 0.51 3.53 -5.27
N TYR A 67 1.27 3.00 -4.31
CA TYR A 67 0.75 2.70 -2.97
C TYR A 67 0.33 3.96 -2.22
N ILE A 68 1.13 5.04 -2.29
CA ILE A 68 0.80 6.32 -1.67
C ILE A 68 -0.40 6.97 -2.38
N ALA A 69 -0.49 6.89 -3.71
CA ALA A 69 -1.67 7.37 -4.43
C ALA A 69 -2.94 6.60 -4.00
N LEU A 70 -2.86 5.27 -3.85
CA LEU A 70 -3.95 4.46 -3.32
C LEU A 70 -4.29 4.85 -1.88
N GLU A 71 -3.29 5.10 -1.04
CA GLU A 71 -3.47 5.52 0.34
C GLU A 71 -4.25 6.84 0.43
N ILE A 72 -3.90 7.84 -0.38
CA ILE A 72 -4.62 9.12 -0.46
C ILE A 72 -6.09 8.89 -0.84
N LEU A 73 -6.36 8.00 -1.80
CA LEU A 73 -7.73 7.66 -2.19
C LEU A 73 -8.49 6.97 -1.07
N VAL A 74 -7.85 6.02 -0.38
CA VAL A 74 -8.42 5.29 0.76
C VAL A 74 -8.73 6.25 1.91
N LEU A 75 -7.77 7.09 2.31
CA LEU A 75 -7.93 8.11 3.35
C LEU A 75 -9.06 9.08 3.01
N SER A 76 -9.08 9.60 1.79
CA SER A 76 -10.12 10.50 1.31
C SER A 76 -11.51 9.84 1.35
N SER A 77 -11.59 8.57 0.96
CA SER A 77 -12.84 7.80 1.03
C SER A 77 -13.29 7.57 2.48
N GLY A 78 -12.36 7.32 3.41
CA GLY A 78 -12.62 7.18 4.84
C GLY A 78 -13.14 8.47 5.47
N ILE A 79 -12.53 9.62 5.15
CA ILE A 79 -13.00 10.94 5.58
C ILE A 79 -14.40 11.22 5.03
N LEU A 80 -14.66 10.93 3.75
CA LEU A 80 -15.99 11.06 3.16
C LEU A 80 -17.02 10.16 3.86
N ALA A 81 -16.65 8.93 4.25
CA ALA A 81 -17.52 8.05 5.02
C ALA A 81 -17.84 8.61 6.41
N LEU A 82 -16.85 9.22 7.09
CA LEU A 82 -17.05 9.91 8.37
C LEU A 82 -17.97 11.11 8.24
N ILE A 83 -17.78 11.94 7.22
CA ILE A 83 -18.67 13.06 6.88
C ILE A 83 -20.09 12.52 6.66
N ASN A 84 -20.27 11.51 5.81
CA ASN A 84 -21.58 10.93 5.55
C ASN A 84 -22.25 10.43 6.85
N ASN A 85 -21.50 9.80 7.75
CA ASN A 85 -22.01 9.33 9.04
C ASN A 85 -22.43 10.50 9.95
N HIS A 86 -21.59 11.52 10.09
CA HIS A 86 -21.88 12.72 10.87
C HIS A 86 -23.16 13.42 10.41
N PHE A 87 -23.27 13.65 9.10
CA PHE A 87 -24.44 14.29 8.51
C PHE A 87 -25.68 13.38 8.54
N SER A 88 -25.52 12.07 8.38
CA SER A 88 -26.62 11.10 8.51
C SER A 88 -27.21 11.07 9.92
N LYS A 89 -26.36 11.14 10.95
CA LYS A 89 -26.82 11.26 12.35
C LYS A 89 -27.67 12.51 12.54
N LYS A 90 -27.18 13.68 12.13
CA LYS A 90 -27.93 14.94 12.23
C LYS A 90 -29.23 14.93 11.41
N HIS A 91 -29.20 14.33 10.23
CA HIS A 91 -30.37 14.20 9.35
C HIS A 91 -31.46 13.28 9.93
N ASN A 92 -31.13 12.34 10.83
CA ASN A 92 -32.15 11.48 11.45
C ASN A 92 -33.02 12.23 12.45
N ASP A 93 -32.52 13.32 13.04
CA ASP A 93 -33.23 14.15 14.01
C ASP A 93 -34.20 15.14 13.36
N PHE A 94 -34.23 15.21 12.03
CA PHE A 94 -35.05 16.14 11.27
C PHE A 94 -36.49 15.66 11.13
N SER A 95 -37.41 16.62 11.03
CA SER A 95 -38.79 16.39 10.59
C SER A 95 -38.82 15.87 9.15
N ASP A 96 -39.93 15.25 8.74
CA ASP A 96 -40.02 14.64 7.41
C ASP A 96 -40.02 15.71 6.29
N GLN A 97 -40.45 16.95 6.59
CA GLN A 97 -40.29 18.12 5.71
C GLN A 97 -38.82 18.57 5.61
N GLU A 98 -38.10 18.71 6.72
CA GLU A 98 -36.67 19.09 6.69
C GLU A 98 -35.83 18.02 5.96
N LYS A 99 -36.19 16.74 6.07
CA LYS A 99 -35.58 15.65 5.29
C LYS A 99 -35.91 15.78 3.80
N PHE A 100 -37.14 16.16 3.46
CA PHE A 100 -37.51 16.44 2.07
C PHE A 100 -36.65 17.58 1.51
N ASP A 101 -36.59 18.71 2.20
CA ASP A 101 -35.83 19.89 1.79
C ASP A 101 -34.33 19.58 1.60
N PHE A 102 -33.74 18.78 2.50
CA PHE A 102 -32.36 18.31 2.38
C PHE A 102 -32.14 17.52 1.08
N ASN A 103 -33.00 16.53 0.80
CA ASN A 103 -32.87 15.69 -0.40
C ASN A 103 -33.17 16.47 -1.69
N TYR A 104 -34.14 17.37 -1.65
CA TYR A 104 -34.52 18.23 -2.77
C TYR A 104 -33.40 19.20 -3.17
N PHE A 105 -32.78 19.85 -2.18
CA PHE A 105 -31.61 20.69 -2.40
C PHE A 105 -30.45 19.91 -3.03
N LEU A 106 -30.17 18.71 -2.51
CA LEU A 106 -29.11 17.86 -3.09
C LEU A 106 -29.43 17.41 -4.51
N TYR A 107 -30.69 17.07 -4.81
CA TYR A 107 -31.12 16.61 -6.13
C TYR A 107 -30.83 17.66 -7.22
N TYR A 108 -31.18 18.92 -6.96
CA TYR A 108 -30.97 20.02 -7.91
C TYR A 108 -29.53 20.56 -7.90
N LYS A 109 -28.96 20.84 -6.72
CA LYS A 109 -27.65 21.47 -6.61
C LYS A 109 -26.51 20.55 -7.07
N ALA A 110 -26.66 19.24 -6.86
CA ALA A 110 -25.60 18.30 -7.21
C ALA A 110 -25.62 17.88 -8.69
N LYS A 111 -26.59 18.34 -9.52
CA LYS A 111 -26.79 17.98 -10.95
C LYS A 111 -26.24 16.58 -11.24
N LEU A 112 -26.79 15.60 -10.53
CA LEU A 112 -26.13 14.32 -10.31
C LEU A 112 -25.92 13.57 -11.63
N LYS A 113 -24.65 13.50 -12.05
CA LYS A 113 -24.24 12.90 -13.33
C LYS A 113 -24.60 11.42 -13.47
N THR A 114 -24.78 10.70 -12.37
CA THR A 114 -25.06 9.26 -12.38
C THR A 114 -26.55 8.96 -12.18
N LYS A 115 -27.17 8.23 -13.11
CA LYS A 115 -28.58 7.78 -13.06
C LYS A 115 -28.95 7.11 -11.73
N PHE A 116 -28.05 6.31 -11.16
CA PHE A 116 -28.26 5.62 -9.89
C PHE A 116 -28.52 6.57 -8.71
N LEU A 117 -27.69 7.60 -8.56
CA LEU A 117 -27.81 8.54 -7.44
C LEU A 117 -29.04 9.44 -7.59
N LYS A 118 -29.38 9.82 -8.83
CA LYS A 118 -30.64 10.52 -9.17
C LYS A 118 -31.84 9.69 -8.70
N ASN A 119 -31.93 8.44 -9.12
CA ASN A 119 -33.03 7.55 -8.74
C ASN A 119 -33.12 7.32 -7.23
N ARG A 120 -31.97 7.19 -6.56
CA ARG A 120 -31.93 7.02 -5.10
C ARG A 120 -32.51 8.23 -4.36
N LEU A 121 -32.17 9.45 -4.78
CA LEU A 121 -32.75 10.66 -4.18
C LEU A 121 -34.24 10.79 -4.50
N LEU A 122 -34.67 10.47 -5.72
CA LEU A 122 -36.10 10.45 -6.09
C LEU A 122 -36.90 9.51 -5.19
N VAL A 123 -36.40 8.29 -4.94
CA VAL A 123 -37.04 7.35 -4.02
C VAL A 123 -37.03 7.88 -2.59
N HIS A 124 -35.94 8.47 -2.09
CA HIS A 124 -35.94 9.07 -0.75
C HIS A 124 -36.91 10.26 -0.62
N MET A 125 -37.05 11.09 -1.66
CA MET A 125 -38.04 12.16 -1.69
C MET A 125 -39.47 11.58 -1.72
N ALA A 126 -39.72 10.55 -2.52
CA ALA A 126 -41.01 9.84 -2.54
C ALA A 126 -41.35 9.23 -1.17
N MET A 127 -40.36 8.65 -0.47
CA MET A 127 -40.54 8.17 0.91
C MET A 127 -40.94 9.31 1.85
N ASN A 128 -40.27 10.46 1.79
CA ASN A 128 -40.61 11.60 2.62
C ASN A 128 -42.03 12.13 2.30
N CYS A 129 -42.40 12.22 1.01
CA CYS A 129 -43.76 12.60 0.60
C CYS A 129 -44.81 11.62 1.12
N ALA A 130 -44.55 10.31 1.06
CA ALA A 130 -45.45 9.29 1.58
C ALA A 130 -45.62 9.39 3.11
N LEU A 131 -44.53 9.66 3.84
CA LEU A 131 -44.58 9.91 5.29
C LEU A 131 -45.35 11.20 5.65
N MET A 132 -45.36 12.19 4.76
CA MET A 132 -46.18 13.40 4.87
C MET A 132 -47.63 13.22 4.37
N GLY A 133 -47.98 12.05 3.82
CA GLY A 133 -49.31 11.75 3.27
C GLY A 133 -49.58 12.31 1.87
N ASP A 134 -48.58 12.87 1.18
CA ASP A 134 -48.73 13.50 -0.13
C ASP A 134 -48.58 12.48 -1.27
N LYS A 135 -49.70 11.82 -1.62
CA LYS A 135 -49.75 10.83 -2.73
C LYS A 135 -49.40 11.44 -4.09
N ALA A 136 -49.78 12.70 -4.34
CA ALA A 136 -49.56 13.37 -5.61
C ALA A 136 -48.05 13.58 -5.86
N LYS A 137 -47.35 14.21 -4.90
CA LYS A 137 -45.90 14.42 -5.00
C LYS A 137 -45.11 13.12 -4.99
N CYS A 138 -45.57 12.11 -4.26
CA CYS A 138 -44.95 10.78 -4.29
C CYS A 138 -44.98 10.19 -5.71
N ARG A 139 -46.14 10.26 -6.39
CA ARG A 139 -46.30 9.79 -7.77
C ARG A 139 -45.43 10.58 -8.76
N GLU A 140 -45.35 11.90 -8.61
CA GLU A 140 -44.50 12.77 -9.43
C GLU A 140 -43.00 12.46 -9.28
N ALA A 141 -42.53 12.15 -8.08
CA ALA A 141 -41.13 11.76 -7.85
C ALA A 141 -40.82 10.38 -8.45
N LEU A 142 -41.74 9.42 -8.33
CA LEU A 142 -41.53 8.05 -8.83
C LEU A 142 -41.61 7.96 -10.36
N SER A 143 -42.38 8.82 -11.03
CA SER A 143 -42.47 8.82 -12.50
C SER A 143 -41.14 9.18 -13.18
N LEU A 144 -40.25 9.88 -12.47
CA LEU A 144 -38.92 10.27 -12.96
C LEU A 144 -37.83 9.21 -12.68
N VAL A 145 -38.15 8.13 -11.98
CA VAL A 145 -37.22 7.02 -11.75
C VAL A 145 -37.04 6.24 -13.05
N THR A 146 -35.80 6.15 -13.54
CA THR A 146 -35.50 5.57 -14.86
C THR A 146 -34.60 4.34 -14.79
N GLY A 147 -34.72 3.44 -15.77
CA GLY A 147 -33.92 2.22 -15.87
C GLY A 147 -34.34 1.11 -14.89
N ASN A 148 -33.52 0.05 -14.77
CA ASN A 148 -33.84 -1.14 -13.97
C ASN A 148 -33.63 -0.94 -12.46
N TYR A 149 -33.94 0.24 -11.91
CA TYR A 149 -33.75 0.55 -10.50
C TYR A 149 -34.94 0.05 -9.67
N GLN A 150 -34.74 -1.01 -8.89
CA GLN A 150 -35.81 -1.66 -8.12
C GLN A 150 -35.41 -1.89 -6.65
N PRO A 151 -35.29 -0.83 -5.83
CA PRO A 151 -35.13 -1.00 -4.38
C PRO A 151 -36.43 -1.53 -3.76
N ASN A 152 -36.38 -2.21 -2.61
CA ASN A 152 -37.60 -2.73 -1.98
C ASN A 152 -38.55 -1.60 -1.58
N ALA A 153 -38.00 -0.44 -1.16
CA ALA A 153 -38.79 0.76 -0.88
C ALA A 153 -39.67 1.18 -2.06
N LEU A 154 -39.25 0.95 -3.32
CA LEU A 154 -40.07 1.26 -4.49
C LEU A 154 -41.33 0.41 -4.55
N LYS A 155 -41.22 -0.89 -4.25
CA LYS A 155 -42.37 -1.82 -4.22
C LYS A 155 -43.36 -1.41 -3.15
N ILE A 156 -42.88 -1.10 -1.94
CA ILE A 156 -43.71 -0.65 -0.82
C ILE A 156 -44.45 0.65 -1.19
N LEU A 157 -43.76 1.61 -1.84
CA LEU A 157 -44.38 2.86 -2.27
C LEU A 157 -45.41 2.67 -3.38
N GLN A 158 -45.16 1.76 -4.33
CA GLN A 158 -46.11 1.41 -5.38
C GLN A 158 -47.37 0.76 -4.81
N GLU A 159 -47.21 -0.25 -3.94
CA GLU A 159 -48.32 -0.89 -3.22
C GLU A 159 -49.16 0.12 -2.43
N TRP A 160 -48.51 1.10 -1.77
CA TRP A 160 -49.21 2.16 -1.06
C TRP A 160 -49.96 3.13 -1.97
N LEU A 161 -49.40 3.49 -3.13
CA LEU A 161 -50.05 4.36 -4.11
C LEU A 161 -51.30 3.72 -4.73
N ASP A 162 -51.31 2.40 -4.85
CA ASP A 162 -52.42 1.61 -5.40
C ASP A 162 -53.52 1.32 -4.35
N SER A 163 -53.20 1.43 -3.05
CA SER A 163 -54.16 1.22 -1.96
C SER A 163 -55.08 2.43 -1.71
N GLU A 164 -56.36 2.20 -1.41
CA GLU A 164 -57.33 3.23 -1.03
C GLU A 164 -57.22 3.66 0.46
N GLU A 165 -56.71 2.79 1.35
CA GLU A 165 -56.58 3.06 2.80
C GLU A 165 -55.26 3.75 3.21
N ALA A 166 -55.30 4.48 4.33
CA ALA A 166 -54.62 5.76 4.51
C ALA A 166 -53.39 5.78 5.45
N SER A 167 -52.68 4.67 5.68
CA SER A 167 -51.45 4.75 6.50
C SER A 167 -50.34 3.87 5.96
N ILE A 168 -49.22 4.51 5.58
CA ILE A 168 -47.98 3.82 5.24
C ILE A 168 -47.33 3.26 6.51
N ASP A 169 -46.92 2.00 6.47
CA ASP A 169 -46.18 1.38 7.56
C ASP A 169 -44.77 1.99 7.64
N ARG A 170 -44.59 2.92 8.59
CA ARG A 170 -43.35 3.67 8.80
C ARG A 170 -42.19 2.73 9.16
N GLU A 171 -42.45 1.65 9.90
CA GLU A 171 -41.40 0.71 10.29
C GLU A 171 -40.92 -0.10 9.11
N LYS A 172 -41.82 -0.63 8.27
CA LYS A 172 -41.43 -1.34 7.04
C LYS A 172 -40.69 -0.43 6.06
N LEU A 173 -41.11 0.82 5.93
CA LEU A 173 -40.46 1.78 5.03
C LEU A 173 -39.07 2.21 5.54
N LEU A 174 -38.89 2.35 6.86
CA LEU A 174 -37.63 2.77 7.47
C LEU A 174 -36.69 1.61 7.86
N ALA A 175 -37.16 0.36 7.86
CA ALA A 175 -36.37 -0.83 8.20
C ALA A 175 -35.13 -1.02 7.30
N GLU A 176 -35.10 -0.42 6.10
CA GLU A 176 -33.92 -0.44 5.22
C GLU A 176 -32.79 0.52 5.66
N LYS A 177 -32.99 1.39 6.65
CA LYS A 177 -31.90 2.21 7.21
C LYS A 177 -30.94 1.33 8.02
N LYS A 178 -30.02 0.65 7.34
CA LYS A 178 -28.86 0.02 7.99
C LYS A 178 -28.14 1.09 8.83
N LYS A 179 -27.97 0.80 10.13
CA LYS A 179 -27.22 1.65 11.06
C LYS A 179 -25.86 2.02 10.43
N PRO A 180 -25.43 3.29 10.55
CA PRO A 180 -24.14 3.69 10.00
C PRO A 180 -23.02 2.93 10.72
N GLN A 181 -22.37 2.01 10.02
CA GLN A 181 -21.28 1.16 10.53
C GLN A 181 -19.95 1.93 10.70
N GLY A 182 -19.99 3.25 10.85
CA GLY A 182 -18.85 4.14 10.64
C GLY A 182 -17.62 3.80 11.50
N VAL A 183 -17.82 3.27 12.72
CA VAL A 183 -16.71 2.88 13.61
C VAL A 183 -15.99 1.63 13.12
N ARG A 184 -16.71 0.62 12.62
CA ARG A 184 -16.11 -0.62 12.10
C ARG A 184 -15.36 -0.38 10.80
N LEU A 185 -15.91 0.48 9.94
CA LEU A 185 -15.24 0.90 8.71
C LEU A 185 -13.95 1.67 9.00
N LEU A 186 -13.92 2.48 10.06
CA LEU A 186 -12.72 3.26 10.42
C LEU A 186 -11.51 2.37 10.75
N PHE A 187 -11.72 1.28 11.51
CA PHE A 187 -10.65 0.31 11.78
C PHE A 187 -10.12 -0.35 10.50
N ALA A 188 -11.01 -0.72 9.58
CA ALA A 188 -10.61 -1.28 8.29
C ALA A 188 -9.79 -0.26 7.46
N TYR A 189 -10.19 1.02 7.46
CA TYR A 189 -9.43 2.08 6.80
C TYR A 189 -8.03 2.25 7.39
N VAL A 190 -7.90 2.23 8.72
CA VAL A 190 -6.60 2.36 9.40
C VAL A 190 -5.68 1.20 9.05
N ILE A 191 -6.17 -0.04 9.08
CA ILE A 191 -5.38 -1.23 8.70
C ILE A 191 -4.89 -1.11 7.25
N VAL A 192 -5.76 -0.72 6.33
CA VAL A 192 -5.39 -0.57 4.90
C VAL A 192 -4.36 0.55 4.72
N ILE A 193 -4.50 1.67 5.42
CA ILE A 193 -3.54 2.78 5.36
C ILE A 193 -2.15 2.33 5.85
N ILE A 194 -2.09 1.65 7.00
CA ILE A 194 -0.83 1.12 7.53
C ILE A 194 -0.21 0.11 6.55
N ALA A 195 -1.01 -0.80 6.00
CA ALA A 195 -0.54 -1.79 5.05
C ALA A 195 0.04 -1.17 3.76
N LEU A 196 -0.57 -0.10 3.25
CA LEU A 196 -0.07 0.61 2.07
C LEU A 196 1.24 1.36 2.37
N MET A 197 1.38 1.97 3.56
CA MET A 197 2.63 2.58 3.99
C MET A 197 3.76 1.54 4.10
N VAL A 198 3.48 0.40 4.74
CA VAL A 198 4.46 -0.70 4.86
C VAL A 198 4.86 -1.23 3.48
N ALA A 199 3.92 -1.35 2.54
CA ALA A 199 4.19 -1.78 1.17
C ALA A 199 5.11 -0.81 0.38
N CYS A 200 5.33 0.42 0.86
CA CYS A 200 6.27 1.35 0.23
C CYS A 200 7.73 1.02 0.55
N ILE A 201 7.99 0.23 1.60
CA ILE A 201 9.33 -0.07 2.09
C ILE A 201 9.69 -1.50 1.67
N ASP A 202 10.86 -1.65 1.05
CA ASP A 202 11.40 -2.97 0.75
C ASP A 202 11.80 -3.67 2.06
N TYR A 203 11.42 -4.93 2.25
CA TYR A 203 11.79 -5.64 3.47
C TYR A 203 13.30 -5.91 3.54
N THR A 204 13.98 -5.98 2.39
CA THR A 204 15.45 -6.12 2.32
C THR A 204 16.16 -4.89 2.88
N MET A 205 15.61 -3.69 2.64
CA MET A 205 16.08 -2.47 3.29
C MET A 205 15.92 -2.54 4.81
N LEU A 206 14.79 -3.07 5.30
CA LEU A 206 14.60 -3.25 6.74
C LEU A 206 15.64 -4.21 7.34
N ILE A 207 16.01 -5.29 6.64
CA ILE A 207 17.10 -6.17 7.04
C ILE A 207 18.42 -5.39 7.13
N ALA A 208 18.75 -4.60 6.10
CA ALA A 208 19.97 -3.80 6.06
C ALA A 208 20.07 -2.78 7.22
N TYR A 209 18.94 -2.25 7.68
CA TYR A 209 18.87 -1.37 8.87
C TYR A 209 18.78 -2.14 10.21
N GLY A 210 18.97 -3.46 10.21
CA GLY A 210 19.03 -4.29 11.42
C GLY A 210 17.67 -4.63 12.04
N PHE A 211 16.57 -4.56 11.28
CA PHE A 211 15.27 -5.00 11.79
C PHE A 211 15.21 -6.52 11.94
N SER A 212 14.69 -6.99 13.08
CA SER A 212 14.59 -8.43 13.35
C SER A 212 13.61 -9.14 12.39
N LYS A 213 13.87 -10.43 12.13
CA LYS A 213 13.00 -11.32 11.35
C LYS A 213 11.54 -11.30 11.84
N THR A 214 11.33 -11.26 13.16
CA THR A 214 10.00 -11.11 13.78
C THR A 214 9.33 -9.79 13.39
N THR A 215 10.07 -8.69 13.31
CA THR A 215 9.52 -7.39 12.93
C THR A 215 9.09 -7.40 11.47
N ILE A 216 9.91 -7.97 10.59
CA ILE A 216 9.60 -8.13 9.17
C ILE A 216 8.37 -9.01 8.98
N LEU A 217 8.27 -10.12 9.72
CA LEU A 217 7.08 -10.99 9.74
C LEU A 217 5.82 -10.19 10.11
N LEU A 218 5.86 -9.41 11.19
CA LEU A 218 4.72 -8.61 11.63
C LEU A 218 4.29 -7.57 10.59
N LEU A 219 5.26 -6.94 9.91
CA LEU A 219 4.99 -6.00 8.82
C LEU A 219 4.37 -6.71 7.61
N GLY A 220 4.87 -7.88 7.23
CA GLY A 220 4.29 -8.73 6.20
C GLY A 220 2.85 -9.15 6.53
N ILE A 221 2.56 -9.50 7.79
CA ILE A 221 1.19 -9.84 8.24
C ILE A 221 0.26 -8.63 8.08
N LEU A 222 0.70 -7.44 8.50
CA LEU A 222 -0.08 -6.20 8.35
C LEU A 222 -0.35 -5.88 6.88
N GLN A 223 0.68 -6.00 6.04
CA GLN A 223 0.57 -5.80 4.60
C GLN A 223 -0.46 -6.76 3.98
N ALA A 224 -0.36 -8.06 4.29
CA ALA A 224 -1.28 -9.08 3.82
C ALA A 224 -2.73 -8.85 4.28
N MET A 225 -2.93 -8.47 5.54
CA MET A 225 -4.25 -8.12 6.07
C MET A 225 -4.88 -6.95 5.29
N GLY A 226 -4.11 -5.87 5.04
CA GLY A 226 -4.60 -4.71 4.30
C GLY A 226 -4.96 -5.02 2.86
N PHE A 227 -4.09 -5.73 2.12
CA PHE A 227 -4.40 -6.15 0.76
C PHE A 227 -5.60 -7.11 0.70
N GLY A 228 -5.72 -8.02 1.65
CA GLY A 228 -6.89 -8.88 1.78
C GLY A 228 -8.20 -8.08 1.90
N ILE A 229 -8.21 -7.02 2.70
CA ILE A 229 -9.36 -6.10 2.83
C ILE A 229 -9.65 -5.39 1.50
N ILE A 230 -8.62 -4.91 0.79
CA ILE A 230 -8.76 -4.24 -0.51
C ILE A 230 -9.39 -5.20 -1.53
N PHE A 231 -8.81 -6.39 -1.73
CA PHE A 231 -9.30 -7.36 -2.70
C PHE A 231 -10.72 -7.83 -2.38
N MET A 232 -11.03 -8.11 -1.11
CA MET A 232 -12.39 -8.44 -0.68
C MET A 232 -13.39 -7.31 -1.02
N SER A 233 -12.99 -6.06 -0.80
CA SER A 233 -13.82 -4.89 -1.12
C SER A 233 -14.08 -4.76 -2.62
N ILE A 234 -13.08 -5.04 -3.46
CA ILE A 234 -13.20 -5.05 -4.93
C ILE A 234 -14.16 -6.15 -5.38
N VAL A 235 -13.98 -7.39 -4.91
CA VAL A 235 -14.84 -8.52 -5.29
C VAL A 235 -16.30 -8.27 -4.90
N ILE A 236 -16.52 -7.75 -3.69
CA ILE A 236 -17.87 -7.40 -3.23
C ILE A 236 -18.47 -6.30 -4.12
N SER A 237 -17.68 -5.28 -4.47
CA SER A 237 -18.09 -4.20 -5.39
C SER A 237 -18.51 -4.73 -6.75
N ILE A 238 -17.73 -5.66 -7.34
CA ILE A 238 -18.06 -6.32 -8.60
C ILE A 238 -19.34 -7.14 -8.46
N CYS A 239 -19.47 -7.94 -7.40
CA CYS A 239 -20.69 -8.71 -7.13
C CYS A 239 -21.93 -7.84 -6.99
N MET A 240 -21.83 -6.67 -6.35
CA MET A 240 -22.94 -5.73 -6.22
C MET A 240 -23.25 -5.02 -7.53
N PHE A 241 -22.23 -4.71 -8.34
CA PHE A 241 -22.41 -4.15 -9.67
C PHE A 241 -23.18 -5.14 -10.57
N VAL A 242 -22.80 -6.43 -10.53
CA VAL A 242 -23.49 -7.49 -11.27
C VAL A 242 -24.90 -7.74 -10.72
N LYS A 243 -25.08 -7.79 -9.39
CA LYS A 243 -26.41 -7.94 -8.76
C LYS A 243 -27.26 -6.66 -8.78
N ARG A 244 -26.76 -5.57 -9.37
CA ARG A 244 -27.44 -4.29 -9.66
C ARG A 244 -28.27 -3.66 -8.55
N ASN A 245 -28.06 -3.99 -7.28
CA ASN A 245 -28.69 -3.25 -6.17
C ASN A 245 -28.11 -3.64 -4.81
N LYS A 246 -27.26 -2.76 -4.24
CA LYS A 246 -27.10 -2.42 -2.81
C LYS A 246 -25.84 -1.57 -2.59
N SER A 247 -25.79 -0.85 -1.47
CA SER A 247 -24.63 -0.06 -1.03
C SER A 247 -23.40 -0.93 -0.81
N LEU A 248 -22.21 -0.35 -1.01
CA LEU A 248 -20.89 -0.94 -0.75
C LEU A 248 -20.77 -1.33 0.73
N ASP A 249 -21.20 -2.55 1.04
CA ASP A 249 -21.22 -3.11 2.39
C ASP A 249 -20.52 -4.46 2.32
N LEU A 250 -19.45 -4.66 3.10
CA LEU A 250 -18.79 -5.96 3.21
C LEU A 250 -19.78 -7.06 3.65
N GLN A 251 -20.90 -6.66 4.28
CA GLN A 251 -22.02 -7.52 4.65
C GLN A 251 -23.11 -7.64 3.56
N ALA A 252 -22.80 -7.36 2.29
CA ALA A 252 -23.71 -7.56 1.16
C ALA A 252 -24.37 -8.95 1.18
N PRO A 253 -25.59 -9.15 0.65
CA PRO A 253 -26.29 -10.44 0.64
C PRO A 253 -25.69 -11.39 -0.42
N ILE A 254 -24.40 -11.67 -0.31
CA ILE A 254 -23.75 -12.81 -0.95
C ILE A 254 -23.88 -13.97 0.04
N ASN A 255 -24.11 -15.18 -0.46
CA ASN A 255 -24.24 -16.38 0.37
C ASN A 255 -23.03 -16.44 1.32
N LYS A 256 -23.29 -16.54 2.63
CA LYS A 256 -22.25 -16.63 3.67
C LYS A 256 -21.13 -17.64 3.34
N PRO A 257 -21.41 -18.87 2.86
CA PRO A 257 -20.36 -19.82 2.50
C PRO A 257 -19.51 -19.33 1.31
N LEU A 258 -20.14 -18.73 0.28
CA LEU A 258 -19.41 -18.20 -0.87
C LEU A 258 -18.48 -17.05 -0.47
N LYS A 259 -18.89 -16.18 0.45
CA LYS A 259 -18.01 -15.13 0.99
C LYS A 259 -16.80 -15.69 1.71
N LEU A 260 -16.99 -16.75 2.50
CA LEU A 260 -15.90 -17.40 3.22
C LEU A 260 -14.89 -18.01 2.24
N ILE A 261 -15.37 -18.69 1.21
CA ILE A 261 -14.51 -19.26 0.15
C ILE A 261 -13.69 -18.16 -0.53
N ILE A 262 -14.34 -17.07 -0.96
CA ILE A 262 -13.64 -15.92 -1.58
C ILE A 262 -12.59 -15.34 -0.64
N ALA A 263 -12.92 -15.17 0.65
CA ALA A 263 -11.98 -14.65 1.63
C ALA A 263 -10.77 -15.56 1.83
N ILE A 264 -10.97 -16.87 1.88
CA ILE A 264 -9.89 -17.85 2.00
C ILE A 264 -9.00 -17.82 0.75
N VAL A 265 -9.58 -17.82 -0.45
CA VAL A 265 -8.81 -17.77 -1.70
C VAL A 265 -7.96 -16.50 -1.77
N ILE A 266 -8.53 -15.35 -1.39
CA ILE A 266 -7.79 -14.08 -1.35
C ILE A 266 -6.69 -14.12 -0.28
N ALA A 267 -6.99 -14.64 0.91
CA ALA A 267 -6.00 -14.75 1.98
C ALA A 267 -4.81 -15.61 1.55
N ILE A 268 -5.07 -16.77 0.93
CA ILE A 268 -4.03 -17.64 0.37
C ILE A 268 -3.23 -16.85 -0.68
N ALA A 269 -3.88 -16.29 -1.70
CA ALA A 269 -3.18 -15.57 -2.76
C ALA A 269 -2.29 -14.43 -2.22
N VAL A 270 -2.79 -13.65 -1.27
CA VAL A 270 -2.04 -12.53 -0.69
C VAL A 270 -0.85 -13.00 0.16
N VAL A 271 -1.00 -14.09 0.92
CA VAL A 271 0.10 -14.66 1.70
C VAL A 271 1.18 -15.21 0.77
N PHE A 272 0.80 -15.97 -0.26
CA PHE A 272 1.74 -16.57 -1.20
C PHE A 272 2.51 -15.53 -2.03
N SER A 273 1.95 -14.35 -2.26
CA SER A 273 2.60 -13.27 -3.01
C SER A 273 3.39 -12.27 -2.14
N ASN A 274 3.58 -12.53 -0.84
CA ASN A 274 4.25 -11.60 0.06
C ASN A 274 5.61 -12.16 0.52
N ASP A 275 6.69 -11.66 -0.08
CA ASP A 275 8.04 -12.16 0.19
C ASP A 275 8.50 -11.88 1.63
N ALA A 276 8.07 -10.77 2.23
CA ALA A 276 8.38 -10.44 3.63
C ALA A 276 7.74 -11.44 4.61
N LEU A 277 6.56 -11.97 4.31
CA LEU A 277 5.94 -13.05 5.07
C LEU A 277 6.72 -14.35 4.93
N TRP A 278 7.12 -14.72 3.72
CA TRP A 278 7.91 -15.92 3.49
C TRP A 278 9.27 -15.85 4.16
N TYR A 279 9.95 -14.71 4.06
CA TYR A 279 11.18 -14.44 4.79
C TYR A 279 10.97 -14.54 6.30
N GLY A 280 9.88 -13.98 6.83
CA GLY A 280 9.59 -14.05 8.27
C GLY A 280 9.19 -15.44 8.77
N LEU A 281 8.63 -16.29 7.89
CA LEU A 281 8.14 -17.64 8.19
C LEU A 281 9.16 -18.74 7.87
N SER A 282 10.20 -18.44 7.08
CA SER A 282 11.26 -19.39 6.83
C SER A 282 11.91 -19.77 8.16
N SER A 283 12.29 -21.04 8.28
CA SER A 283 13.21 -21.46 9.32
C SER A 283 14.48 -20.62 9.19
N ASP A 284 15.19 -20.36 10.30
CA ASP A 284 16.63 -20.12 10.20
C ASP A 284 17.28 -21.49 9.93
N GLU A 285 16.98 -22.05 8.75
CA GLU A 285 17.57 -23.29 8.31
C GLU A 285 18.94 -22.95 7.74
N THR A 286 19.96 -23.28 8.52
CA THR A 286 21.20 -23.85 7.98
C THR A 286 20.84 -25.12 7.21
N GLU A 287 20.20 -24.98 6.06
CA GLU A 287 20.00 -26.05 5.10
C GLU A 287 21.02 -25.86 4.00
N VAL A 288 22.11 -26.61 4.13
CA VAL A 288 22.83 -27.16 2.99
C VAL A 288 21.82 -28.03 2.24
N SER A 289 21.06 -27.40 1.35
CA SER A 289 20.29 -28.08 0.33
C SER A 289 21.15 -28.10 -0.92
N ASP A 290 21.86 -29.21 -1.11
CA ASP A 290 22.44 -29.59 -2.40
C ASP A 290 21.29 -29.93 -3.38
N GLU A 291 20.54 -28.93 -3.81
CA GLU A 291 19.67 -29.04 -4.98
C GLU A 291 20.14 -28.01 -6.01
N TYR A 292 21.18 -28.38 -6.74
CA TYR A 292 21.55 -27.75 -8.00
C TYR A 292 20.42 -27.95 -8.99
N GLU A 293 19.56 -26.95 -9.16
CA GLU A 293 18.73 -26.80 -10.34
C GLU A 293 19.68 -26.56 -11.53
N THR A 294 20.08 -27.66 -12.17
CA THR A 294 21.06 -27.66 -13.26
C THR A 294 20.35 -27.23 -14.54
N ASP A 295 20.36 -25.93 -14.81
CA ASP A 295 20.03 -25.42 -16.15
C ASP A 295 21.14 -25.85 -17.13
N ALA A 296 20.71 -26.58 -18.14
CA ALA A 296 21.53 -27.26 -19.12
C ALA A 296 22.41 -26.30 -19.93
N TYR A 297 23.72 -26.48 -19.85
CA TYR A 297 24.64 -26.22 -20.96
C TYR A 297 25.58 -27.41 -21.16
N ASP A 298 25.39 -28.04 -22.31
CA ASP A 298 26.16 -29.13 -22.88
C ASP A 298 27.59 -28.65 -23.22
N TYR A 299 28.58 -29.14 -22.49
CA TYR A 299 29.96 -29.19 -22.98
C TYR A 299 30.64 -30.46 -22.46
N SER A 300 30.70 -31.45 -23.34
CA SER A 300 31.64 -32.56 -23.30
C SER A 300 33.06 -32.05 -23.10
N ASP A 301 33.73 -32.49 -22.04
CA ASP A 301 35.02 -33.17 -22.19
C ASP A 301 35.44 -33.93 -20.92
N SER A 302 35.98 -35.11 -21.19
CA SER A 302 36.60 -36.09 -20.32
C SER A 302 37.49 -35.52 -19.21
N TYR A 303 37.53 -36.14 -18.03
CA TYR A 303 38.72 -36.75 -17.44
C TYR A 303 38.36 -37.58 -16.20
N GLU A 304 39.26 -38.50 -15.86
CA GLU A 304 39.07 -39.77 -15.17
C GLU A 304 38.84 -39.66 -13.65
N GLU A 305 38.06 -40.62 -13.17
CA GLU A 305 37.96 -41.07 -11.79
C GLU A 305 39.34 -41.46 -11.24
N TYR A 306 39.80 -40.76 -10.21
CA TYR A 306 40.72 -41.29 -9.20
C TYR A 306 40.10 -41.09 -7.83
N SER A 307 39.65 -42.20 -7.26
CA SER A 307 39.37 -42.36 -5.84
C SER A 307 40.69 -42.41 -5.06
N ASP A 308 40.54 -42.13 -3.75
CA ASP A 308 41.46 -42.47 -2.67
C ASP A 308 42.43 -41.36 -2.23
N TYR A 309 41.94 -40.48 -1.34
CA TYR A 309 42.70 -40.01 -0.18
C TYR A 309 41.76 -39.86 1.01
N SER A 310 41.91 -40.82 1.94
CA SER A 310 41.86 -40.67 3.40
C SER A 310 41.05 -39.51 3.99
N GLU A 311 39.99 -39.89 4.72
CA GLU A 311 39.46 -39.19 5.89
C GLU A 311 40.60 -38.70 6.79
N ASP A 312 40.98 -37.45 6.64
CA ASP A 312 41.58 -36.66 7.72
C ASP A 312 40.60 -35.52 8.01
N GLU A 313 40.10 -35.52 9.24
CA GLU A 313 39.20 -34.52 9.82
C GLU A 313 39.82 -33.11 9.69
N TYR A 314 39.48 -32.41 8.61
CA TYR A 314 39.59 -30.95 8.59
C TYR A 314 38.42 -30.39 9.39
N TYR A 315 38.74 -29.76 10.52
CA TYR A 315 37.86 -28.75 11.10
C TYR A 315 37.62 -27.72 9.99
N GLU A 316 36.44 -27.74 9.37
CA GLU A 316 35.96 -26.70 8.48
C GLU A 316 35.73 -25.44 9.33
N ASP A 317 36.74 -24.58 9.42
CA ASP A 317 36.49 -23.16 9.64
C ASP A 317 35.65 -22.68 8.46
N SER A 318 34.35 -22.54 8.68
CA SER A 318 33.40 -22.02 7.70
C SER A 318 33.88 -20.62 7.29
N TYR A 319 34.42 -20.52 6.08
CA TYR A 319 34.80 -19.23 5.51
C TYR A 319 33.55 -18.33 5.49
N PRO A 320 33.66 -17.05 5.88
CA PRO A 320 32.52 -16.14 5.95
C PRO A 320 31.73 -16.11 4.64
N THR A 321 30.41 -16.10 4.74
CA THR A 321 29.55 -16.04 3.54
C THR A 321 29.70 -14.69 2.84
N GLU A 322 29.28 -14.59 1.58
CA GLU A 322 29.28 -13.31 0.84
C GLU A 322 28.49 -12.21 1.57
N LEU A 323 27.44 -12.59 2.31
CA LEU A 323 26.65 -11.69 3.14
C LEU A 323 27.45 -11.19 4.35
N ASP A 324 28.26 -12.05 4.96
CA ASP A 324 29.12 -11.67 6.08
C ASP A 324 30.19 -10.68 5.64
N ILE A 325 30.82 -10.94 4.49
CA ILE A 325 31.81 -10.04 3.87
C ILE A 325 31.18 -8.69 3.56
N MET A 326 29.98 -8.67 2.97
CA MET A 326 29.24 -7.44 2.69
C MET A 326 28.94 -6.62 3.96
N ASN A 327 28.47 -7.28 5.01
CA ASN A 327 28.20 -6.63 6.28
C ASN A 327 29.48 -6.01 6.87
N LYS A 328 30.62 -6.72 6.77
CA LYS A 328 31.92 -6.19 7.21
C LYS A 328 32.41 -5.03 6.35
N MET A 329 32.15 -5.03 5.04
CA MET A 329 32.43 -3.88 4.17
C MET A 329 31.63 -2.64 4.61
N ILE A 330 30.38 -2.79 5.01
CA ILE A 330 29.56 -1.67 5.53
C ILE A 330 30.12 -1.16 6.86
N VAL A 331 30.54 -2.05 7.77
CA VAL A 331 31.20 -1.68 9.02
C VAL A 331 32.46 -0.84 8.74
N LEU A 332 33.29 -1.30 7.80
CA LEU A 332 34.48 -0.58 7.38
C LEU A 332 34.16 0.77 6.75
N CYS A 333 33.16 0.87 5.86
CA CYS A 333 32.75 2.15 5.27
C CYS A 333 32.33 3.18 6.32
N ASN A 334 31.61 2.77 7.36
CA ASN A 334 31.25 3.65 8.48
C ASN A 334 32.50 4.15 9.23
N TYR A 335 33.49 3.29 9.43
CA TYR A 335 34.78 3.67 10.02
C TYR A 335 35.53 4.68 9.13
N LEU A 336 35.66 4.40 7.83
CA LEU A 336 36.34 5.24 6.85
C LEU A 336 35.69 6.62 6.71
N GLN A 337 34.35 6.68 6.73
CA GLN A 337 33.62 7.94 6.70
C GLN A 337 33.88 8.78 7.96
N LYS A 338 33.89 8.14 9.13
CA LYS A 338 34.14 8.81 10.41
C LYS A 338 35.57 9.37 10.49
N ASP A 339 36.54 8.68 9.90
CA ASP A 339 37.95 9.11 9.85
C ASP A 339 38.25 10.11 8.71
N GLY A 340 37.25 10.41 7.87
CA GLY A 340 37.37 11.38 6.78
C GLY A 340 38.15 10.85 5.57
N VAL A 341 38.23 9.52 5.40
CA VAL A 341 38.85 8.89 4.23
C VAL A 341 37.90 8.92 3.03
N ILE A 342 36.59 8.84 3.27
CA ILE A 342 35.52 8.96 2.27
C ILE A 342 34.41 9.90 2.80
N ASP A 343 33.72 10.61 1.92
CA ASP A 343 32.70 11.60 2.32
C ASP A 343 31.33 10.96 2.63
N ASP A 344 30.80 10.17 1.68
CA ASP A 344 29.57 9.39 1.82
C ASP A 344 29.72 8.09 1.04
N PHE A 345 28.94 7.06 1.38
CA PHE A 345 29.12 5.73 0.81
C PHE A 345 27.83 5.05 0.36
N ALA A 346 27.93 4.26 -0.70
CA ALA A 346 26.94 3.31 -1.16
C ALA A 346 27.68 2.06 -1.64
N VAL A 347 27.29 0.87 -1.16
CA VAL A 347 27.98 -0.38 -1.51
C VAL A 347 27.31 -1.03 -2.71
N GLU A 348 27.97 -1.00 -3.87
CA GLU A 348 27.59 -1.77 -5.05
C GLU A 348 28.49 -3.00 -5.18
N LEU A 349 27.90 -4.19 -5.06
CA LEU A 349 28.65 -5.44 -5.08
C LEU A 349 28.99 -5.88 -6.49
N GLY A 350 30.18 -6.46 -6.62
CA GLY A 350 30.60 -7.22 -7.76
C GLY A 350 31.58 -8.32 -7.36
N TYR A 351 32.09 -9.01 -8.36
CA TYR A 351 33.11 -10.05 -8.17
C TYR A 351 34.36 -9.68 -8.97
N THR A 352 35.51 -10.05 -8.44
CA THR A 352 36.77 -10.01 -9.17
C THR A 352 36.81 -11.15 -10.20
N ALA A 353 37.72 -11.08 -11.17
CA ALA A 353 37.94 -12.16 -12.14
C ALA A 353 38.36 -13.51 -11.50
N LYS A 354 38.77 -13.49 -10.22
CA LYS A 354 39.13 -14.67 -9.42
C LYS A 354 38.00 -15.16 -8.51
N GLY A 355 36.83 -14.52 -8.53
CA GLY A 355 35.66 -14.90 -7.73
C GLY A 355 35.53 -14.22 -6.37
N TYR A 356 36.51 -13.40 -5.93
CA TYR A 356 36.42 -12.66 -4.66
C TYR A 356 35.38 -11.54 -4.72
N VAL A 357 34.68 -11.33 -3.61
CA VAL A 357 33.70 -10.24 -3.45
C VAL A 357 34.42 -8.90 -3.46
N LYS A 358 33.88 -7.95 -4.22
CA LYS A 358 34.29 -6.54 -4.17
C LYS A 358 33.08 -5.62 -4.03
N GLY A 359 33.27 -4.46 -3.41
CA GLY A 359 32.25 -3.43 -3.29
C GLY A 359 32.78 -2.10 -3.80
N THR A 360 32.12 -1.48 -4.76
CA THR A 360 32.31 -0.05 -5.04
C THR A 360 31.63 0.71 -3.90
N VAL A 361 32.37 1.54 -3.16
CA VAL A 361 31.87 2.12 -1.90
C VAL A 361 31.70 3.63 -1.93
N ALA A 362 32.49 4.35 -2.71
CA ALA A 362 32.39 5.81 -2.83
C ALA A 362 32.97 6.27 -4.16
N GLN A 363 32.62 7.48 -4.59
CA GLN A 363 33.19 8.13 -5.76
C GLN A 363 33.32 9.64 -5.50
N ASP A 364 34.48 10.20 -5.81
CA ASP A 364 34.73 11.65 -5.84
C ASP A 364 35.05 12.12 -7.28
N ASP A 365 35.53 13.35 -7.43
CA ASP A 365 35.85 13.95 -8.74
C ASP A 365 37.04 13.25 -9.44
N ASP A 366 37.92 12.59 -8.67
CA ASP A 366 39.20 12.05 -9.13
C ASP A 366 39.26 10.51 -9.08
N TYR A 367 38.50 9.88 -8.17
CA TYR A 367 38.61 8.46 -7.83
C TYR A 367 37.27 7.76 -7.58
N VAL A 368 37.26 6.45 -7.88
CA VAL A 368 36.28 5.48 -7.38
C VAL A 368 36.96 4.60 -6.34
N TYR A 369 36.35 4.49 -5.17
CA TYR A 369 36.86 3.69 -4.06
C TYR A 369 36.23 2.31 -4.06
N ILE A 370 37.06 1.28 -4.00
CA ILE A 370 36.65 -0.13 -4.05
C ILE A 370 37.24 -0.90 -2.87
N LEU A 371 36.39 -1.66 -2.19
CA LEU A 371 36.79 -2.65 -1.20
C LEU A 371 36.88 -4.03 -1.83
N TYR A 372 37.95 -4.77 -1.51
CA TYR A 372 38.15 -6.15 -1.92
C TYR A 372 38.23 -7.07 -0.70
N ASP A 373 37.56 -8.21 -0.77
CA ASP A 373 37.84 -9.34 0.13
C ASP A 373 39.24 -9.89 -0.13
N ASN A 374 40.06 -9.99 0.93
CA ASN A 374 41.41 -10.54 0.87
C ASN A 374 41.61 -11.76 1.78
N GLY A 375 40.55 -12.35 2.34
CA GLY A 375 40.69 -13.52 3.19
C GLY A 375 40.24 -13.31 4.63
N THR A 376 40.26 -14.40 5.38
CA THR A 376 40.23 -14.38 6.83
C THR A 376 41.64 -14.35 7.40
N LYS A 377 41.77 -13.66 8.53
CA LYS A 377 43.04 -13.54 9.25
C LYS A 377 42.79 -13.25 10.73
N ASP A 378 43.62 -13.82 11.58
CA ASP A 378 43.55 -13.56 13.02
C ASP A 378 44.22 -12.22 13.37
N ASP A 379 43.59 -11.46 14.27
CA ASP A 379 44.21 -10.30 14.89
C ASP A 379 45.31 -10.70 15.90
N ASP A 380 46.04 -9.72 16.43
CA ASP A 380 47.11 -9.93 17.41
C ASP A 380 46.64 -10.61 18.72
N ASN A 381 45.32 -10.63 18.98
CA ASN A 381 44.70 -11.27 20.14
C ASN A 381 44.17 -12.67 19.84
N GLY A 382 44.29 -13.15 18.60
CA GLY A 382 43.80 -14.45 18.14
C GLY A 382 42.30 -14.48 17.82
N ASN A 383 41.67 -13.33 17.56
CA ASN A 383 40.29 -13.29 17.09
C ASN A 383 40.23 -13.33 15.57
N SER A 384 39.31 -14.11 15.02
CA SER A 384 39.12 -14.23 13.58
C SER A 384 38.51 -12.96 12.98
N CYS A 385 39.14 -12.42 11.94
CA CYS A 385 38.73 -11.21 11.24
C CYS A 385 38.64 -11.47 9.72
N ILE A 386 37.87 -10.62 9.02
CA ILE A 386 37.95 -10.50 7.56
C ILE A 386 38.95 -9.38 7.23
N GLU A 387 39.90 -9.66 6.34
CA GLU A 387 40.82 -8.67 5.81
C GLU A 387 40.22 -8.04 4.54
N LEU A 388 39.99 -6.73 4.59
CA LEU A 388 39.46 -5.94 3.49
C LEU A 388 40.50 -4.94 3.01
N VAL A 389 40.60 -4.80 1.69
CA VAL A 389 41.57 -3.91 1.04
C VAL A 389 40.85 -2.76 0.35
N LEU A 390 41.22 -1.53 0.69
CA LEU A 390 40.70 -0.33 0.03
C LEU A 390 41.65 0.11 -1.09
N GLU A 391 41.15 0.18 -2.31
CA GLU A 391 41.86 0.79 -3.45
C GLU A 391 41.05 1.97 -4.02
N ALA A 392 41.77 2.96 -4.54
CA ALA A 392 41.20 4.11 -5.24
C ALA A 392 41.58 4.03 -6.72
N GLU A 393 40.62 3.72 -7.58
CA GLU A 393 40.78 3.66 -9.03
C GLU A 393 40.58 5.07 -9.63
N PRO A 394 41.55 5.60 -10.40
CA PRO A 394 41.42 6.94 -10.98
C PRO A 394 40.35 6.98 -12.08
N LEU A 395 39.71 8.14 -12.22
CA LEU A 395 38.67 8.40 -13.22
C LEU A 395 39.19 9.03 -14.50
N ASP A 396 38.56 8.72 -15.64
CA ASP A 396 38.75 9.41 -16.92
C ASP A 396 37.97 10.74 -16.99
N GLU A 397 38.18 11.53 -18.06
CA GLU A 397 37.48 12.81 -18.28
C GLU A 397 35.94 12.70 -18.37
N ASN A 398 35.40 11.48 -18.50
CA ASN A 398 33.98 11.19 -18.56
C ASN A 398 33.45 10.58 -17.24
N GLY A 399 34.28 10.45 -16.21
CA GLY A 399 33.92 9.88 -14.91
C GLY A 399 33.88 8.35 -14.87
N ASN A 400 34.52 7.65 -15.81
CA ASN A 400 34.64 6.19 -15.79
C ASN A 400 35.95 5.76 -15.15
N SER A 401 35.93 4.67 -14.38
CA SER A 401 37.16 4.11 -13.79
C SER A 401 38.13 3.63 -14.88
N LEU A 402 39.41 3.97 -14.70
CA LEU A 402 40.55 3.45 -15.49
C LEU A 402 40.96 2.03 -15.07
N GLY A 403 40.34 1.49 -14.01
CA GLY A 403 40.45 0.11 -13.55
C GLY A 403 41.67 -0.17 -12.66
N GLN A 404 41.67 -1.38 -12.10
CA GLN A 404 42.60 -1.81 -11.04
C GLN A 404 44.09 -1.64 -11.38
N SER A 405 44.50 -1.69 -12.65
CA SER A 405 45.92 -1.56 -13.04
C SER A 405 46.53 -0.20 -12.72
N GLU A 406 45.69 0.84 -12.58
CA GLU A 406 46.12 2.19 -12.20
C GLU A 406 45.67 2.57 -10.79
N ALA A 407 45.13 1.61 -10.03
CA ALA A 407 44.61 1.85 -8.70
C ALA A 407 45.72 2.20 -7.70
N LYS A 408 45.38 3.11 -6.79
CA LYS A 408 46.19 3.43 -5.63
C LYS A 408 45.67 2.64 -4.44
N LEU A 409 46.51 1.77 -3.88
CA LEU A 409 46.22 1.09 -2.62
C LEU A 409 46.16 2.12 -1.48
N MET A 410 45.04 2.13 -0.75
CA MET A 410 44.76 3.09 0.31
C MET A 410 44.93 2.50 1.71
N GLY A 411 44.65 1.21 1.91
CA GLY A 411 44.82 0.56 3.20
C GLY A 411 44.38 -0.90 3.25
N PHE A 412 44.88 -1.62 4.26
CA PHE A 412 44.40 -2.94 4.67
C PHE A 412 43.72 -2.81 6.03
N TYR A 413 42.55 -3.42 6.18
CA TYR A 413 41.74 -3.33 7.38
C TYR A 413 41.27 -4.71 7.80
N LEU A 414 41.43 -5.03 9.09
CA LEU A 414 40.82 -6.21 9.69
C LEU A 414 39.50 -5.82 10.34
N VAL A 415 38.44 -6.54 10.00
CA VAL A 415 37.12 -6.37 10.64
C VAL A 415 36.81 -7.64 11.41
N ASN A 416 36.72 -7.51 12.73
CA ASN A 416 36.46 -8.64 13.62
C ASN A 416 35.09 -9.29 13.30
N LEU A 417 35.07 -10.61 13.15
CA LEU A 417 33.87 -11.35 12.76
C LEU A 417 32.74 -11.25 13.80
N GLU A 418 33.08 -11.20 15.09
CA GLU A 418 32.11 -11.19 16.19
C GLU A 418 31.78 -9.79 16.71
N THR A 419 32.78 -8.90 16.78
CA THR A 419 32.64 -7.60 17.48
C THR A 419 32.47 -6.40 16.57
N ASP A 420 32.66 -6.57 15.26
CA ASP A 420 32.68 -5.47 14.27
C ASP A 420 33.75 -4.40 14.55
N GLU A 421 34.75 -4.70 15.38
CA GLU A 421 35.89 -3.83 15.61
C GLU A 421 36.77 -3.77 14.36
N VAL A 422 37.12 -2.55 13.93
CA VAL A 422 37.96 -2.30 12.76
C VAL A 422 39.38 -1.96 13.22
N ILE A 423 40.36 -2.69 12.70
CA ILE A 423 41.79 -2.47 12.92
C ILE A 423 42.41 -2.07 11.58
N ASP A 424 42.95 -0.85 11.50
CA ASP A 424 43.78 -0.42 10.37
C ASP A 424 45.17 -1.03 10.52
N GLU A 425 45.60 -1.83 9.55
CA GLU A 425 46.93 -2.44 9.54
C GLU A 425 48.04 -1.45 9.15
N HIS A 426 47.67 -0.24 8.72
CA HIS A 426 48.56 0.82 8.25
C HIS A 426 49.50 0.39 7.11
N LYS A 427 49.06 -0.59 6.32
CA LYS A 427 49.76 -1.07 5.12
C LYS A 427 49.24 -0.34 3.89
N THR A 428 50.15 0.24 3.12
CA THR A 428 49.84 0.93 1.86
C THR A 428 50.57 0.31 0.66
N HIS A 429 51.06 -0.91 0.81
CA HIS A 429 51.67 -1.74 -0.23
C HIS A 429 51.24 -3.20 -0.02
N TRP A 430 51.11 -3.94 -1.11
CA TRP A 430 50.84 -5.38 -1.13
C TRP A 430 52.00 -6.20 -0.55
#